data_AF-A0A8S0V8F6-F1
#
_entry.id   AF-A0A8S0V8F6-F1
#
_cell.length_a   1.000
_cell.length_b   1.000
_cell.length_c   1.000
_cell.angle_alpha   90.00
_cell.angle_beta   90.00
_cell.angle_gamma   90.00
#
_symmetry.space_group_name_H-M   'P 1'
#
loop_
_entity.id
_entity.type
_entity.pdbx_description
1 polymer ?
#
loop_
_entity_poly.entity_id
_entity_poly.type
_entity_poly.pdbx_seq_one_letter_code
_entity_poly.pdbx_strand_id
1 'polypeptide(L)'
;MPPSPVLCAGDWPLLMVSKGIFEGGLDDAGRDEEEDYEEAADADWCEALDIDEVENRQNGDISMVLEDEDVHEETEGGWDLKDLDLPPDIDTPKMAPNARSSVFIAPNPGMPVSQIWAQKSSLAAEHAAAGNFDTAMRLLNRQLGIKNFSPLRSLFMDLHMGSHNYLRAVSLAPVISVAIERGWSESASPNVRGPPALMFNFSQLEEKLSAGYKATTAGKFSEAIRYFVAILQTIPLIVVESRREVDEVKELIIIVKEYVLGLQMELKRKELSDDVVRQQELAAYFTHCKL
;
A
#
# COMPACT_ATOMS: atom_id res chain seq x y z
N MET A 1 44.30 -1.46 -24.45
CA MET A 1 43.99 -2.33 -23.29
C MET A 1 42.88 -1.66 -22.51
N PRO A 2 41.78 -2.37 -22.19
CA PRO A 2 40.78 -1.81 -21.28
C PRO A 2 41.38 -1.71 -19.86
N PRO A 3 40.91 -0.76 -19.02
CA PRO A 3 41.43 -0.60 -17.66
C PRO A 3 41.04 -1.80 -16.79
N SER A 4 41.92 -2.18 -15.86
CA SER A 4 41.70 -3.25 -14.90
C SER A 4 40.60 -2.89 -13.88
N PRO A 5 39.69 -3.81 -13.53
CA PRO A 5 38.63 -3.56 -12.56
C PRO A 5 39.19 -3.29 -11.16
N VAL A 6 38.56 -2.38 -10.41
CA VAL A 6 39.03 -1.88 -9.11
C VAL A 6 38.55 -2.74 -7.91
N LEU A 7 37.84 -3.85 -8.14
CA LEU A 7 37.34 -4.68 -7.04
C LEU A 7 37.43 -6.17 -7.38
N CYS A 8 38.49 -6.83 -6.90
CA CYS A 8 38.51 -8.27 -6.67
C CYS A 8 38.00 -8.52 -5.25
N ALA A 9 36.69 -8.45 -5.04
CA ALA A 9 36.06 -8.93 -3.81
C ALA A 9 35.42 -10.29 -4.13
N GLY A 10 36.06 -11.37 -3.66
CA GLY A 10 35.68 -12.76 -3.91
C GLY A 10 34.55 -13.28 -3.01
N ASP A 11 33.67 -12.40 -2.54
CA ASP A 11 32.59 -12.78 -1.62
C ASP A 11 31.22 -12.57 -2.29
N TRP A 12 30.91 -13.41 -3.27
CA TRP A 12 29.52 -13.68 -3.61
C TRP A 12 28.96 -14.66 -2.56
N PRO A 13 27.72 -14.51 -2.06
CA PRO A 13 27.19 -15.44 -1.08
C PRO A 13 27.06 -16.82 -1.72
N LEU A 14 27.94 -17.74 -1.31
CA LEU A 14 27.91 -19.13 -1.72
C LEU A 14 26.70 -19.80 -1.08
N LEU A 15 25.89 -20.43 -1.92
CA LEU A 15 24.77 -21.27 -1.47
C LEU A 15 25.36 -22.38 -0.59
N MET A 16 24.91 -22.49 0.67
CA MET A 16 25.30 -23.60 1.54
C MET A 16 24.75 -24.91 0.95
N VAL A 17 25.57 -25.61 0.18
CA VAL A 17 25.27 -26.96 -0.28
C VAL A 17 25.66 -27.90 0.86
N SER A 18 24.66 -28.52 1.49
CA SER A 18 24.93 -29.62 2.42
C SER A 18 25.52 -30.80 1.63
N LYS A 19 26.67 -31.31 2.09
CA LYS A 19 27.28 -32.53 1.52
C LYS A 19 26.28 -33.68 1.59
N GLY A 20 26.05 -34.32 0.45
CA GLY A 20 25.21 -35.52 0.37
C GLY A 20 25.91 -36.74 0.97
N ILE A 21 25.11 -37.64 1.55
CA ILE A 21 25.56 -38.85 2.26
C ILE A 21 26.37 -39.84 1.38
N PHE A 22 26.43 -39.64 0.06
CA PHE A 22 27.15 -40.51 -0.88
C PHE A 22 28.52 -39.99 -1.35
N GLU A 23 29.00 -38.86 -0.82
CA GLU A 23 30.22 -38.19 -1.31
C GLU A 23 31.50 -38.57 -0.53
N GLY A 24 31.46 -39.64 0.29
CA GLY A 24 32.54 -40.02 1.21
C GLY A 24 33.18 -41.39 0.99
N GLY A 25 33.16 -41.96 -0.21
CA GLY A 25 33.49 -43.39 -0.38
C GLY A 25 34.26 -43.78 -1.63
N LEU A 26 35.15 -42.93 -2.17
CA LEU A 26 35.92 -43.34 -3.35
C LEU A 26 37.32 -42.73 -3.53
N ASP A 27 37.99 -42.28 -2.47
CA ASP A 27 39.40 -41.87 -2.53
C ASP A 27 40.15 -42.27 -1.25
N ASP A 28 40.37 -43.57 -1.04
CA ASP A 28 41.54 -44.04 -0.29
C ASP A 28 41.88 -45.49 -0.68
N ALA A 29 42.50 -45.62 -1.86
CA ALA A 29 43.14 -46.86 -2.28
C ALA A 29 44.61 -46.53 -2.60
N GLY A 30 45.45 -46.61 -1.58
CA GLY A 30 46.89 -46.78 -1.76
C GLY A 30 47.75 -45.87 -0.89
N ARG A 31 48.07 -46.32 0.32
CA ARG A 31 49.44 -46.26 0.85
C ARG A 31 49.65 -47.16 2.06
N ASP A 32 50.68 -47.98 1.94
CA ASP A 32 51.24 -48.91 2.92
C ASP A 32 51.89 -48.21 4.14
N GLU A 33 51.96 -48.99 5.23
CA GLU A 33 52.82 -48.90 6.43
C GLU A 33 52.57 -47.71 7.37
N GLU A 34 52.36 -47.86 8.69
CA GLU A 34 53.10 -48.66 9.68
C GLU A 34 52.24 -48.91 10.94
N GLU A 35 52.48 -50.04 11.60
CA GLU A 35 51.83 -50.50 12.84
C GLU A 35 52.28 -49.69 14.07
N ASP A 36 51.35 -49.36 14.97
CA ASP A 36 51.65 -49.20 16.40
C ASP A 36 50.43 -49.58 17.25
N TYR A 37 50.64 -50.54 18.15
CA TYR A 37 49.69 -51.08 19.11
C TYR A 37 49.87 -50.39 20.46
N GLU A 38 48.78 -49.93 21.09
CA GLU A 38 48.51 -49.75 22.54
C GLU A 38 47.24 -48.88 22.64
N GLU A 39 46.26 -49.01 23.54
CA GLU A 39 45.88 -49.93 24.61
C GLU A 39 44.41 -49.56 24.92
N ALA A 40 43.61 -50.52 25.39
CA ALA A 40 42.17 -50.39 25.61
C ALA A 40 41.80 -49.68 26.93
N ALA A 41 40.81 -48.79 26.87
CA ALA A 41 39.94 -48.34 27.98
C ALA A 41 38.83 -47.47 27.33
N ASP A 42 37.54 -47.52 27.63
CA ASP A 42 36.72 -48.26 28.58
C ASP A 42 35.28 -48.11 28.05
N ALA A 43 34.54 -49.21 27.89
CA ALA A 43 33.18 -49.20 27.38
C ALA A 43 32.22 -49.53 28.53
N ASP A 44 31.66 -48.48 29.13
CA ASP A 44 30.69 -48.58 30.23
C ASP A 44 29.28 -48.28 29.71
N TRP A 45 28.52 -49.34 29.40
CA TRP A 45 27.08 -49.30 29.15
C TRP A 45 26.42 -50.56 29.71
N CYS A 46 26.32 -50.63 31.03
CA CYS A 46 25.29 -51.36 31.76
C CYS A 46 24.47 -50.28 32.50
N GLU A 47 23.15 -50.25 32.57
CA GLU A 47 22.28 -51.34 33.00
C GLU A 47 20.79 -50.91 32.87
N ALA A 48 19.98 -51.85 32.37
CA ALA A 48 18.57 -52.14 32.66
C ALA A 48 17.50 -51.03 32.78
N LEU A 49 16.51 -51.07 31.87
CA LEU A 49 15.11 -50.85 32.21
C LEU A 49 14.24 -51.95 31.59
N ASP A 50 13.52 -52.65 32.47
CA ASP A 50 12.64 -53.80 32.26
C ASP A 50 11.52 -53.53 31.26
N ILE A 51 11.30 -54.51 30.38
CA ILE A 51 10.14 -54.65 29.51
C ILE A 51 9.31 -55.79 30.08
N ASP A 52 8.16 -55.48 30.68
CA ASP A 52 7.18 -56.49 31.05
C ASP A 52 6.22 -56.82 29.89
N GLU A 53 5.86 -58.10 29.87
CA GLU A 53 5.37 -58.92 28.77
C GLU A 53 3.95 -58.64 28.28
N VAL A 54 3.76 -59.01 27.01
CA VAL A 54 2.50 -59.11 26.28
C VAL A 54 2.02 -60.56 26.29
N GLU A 55 0.82 -60.84 26.84
CA GLU A 55 -0.07 -61.94 26.42
C GLU A 55 -1.51 -61.46 26.74
N ASN A 56 -2.58 -61.64 25.96
CA ASN A 56 -2.97 -62.69 25.05
C ASN A 56 -4.16 -62.23 24.19
N ARG A 57 -4.28 -62.70 22.95
CA ARG A 57 -5.35 -62.36 21.99
C ARG A 57 -6.61 -63.22 22.25
N GLN A 58 -7.81 -62.68 22.00
CA GLN A 58 -8.85 -63.36 21.20
C GLN A 58 -10.04 -62.44 20.84
N ASN A 59 -10.53 -62.62 19.62
CA ASN A 59 -11.57 -61.87 18.91
C ASN A 59 -12.91 -62.61 19.06
N GLY A 60 -14.04 -61.91 19.22
CA GLY A 60 -15.37 -62.53 19.24
C GLY A 60 -16.52 -61.54 19.42
N ASP A 61 -17.39 -61.49 18.42
CA ASP A 61 -18.45 -60.52 18.12
C ASP A 61 -19.81 -60.86 18.81
N ILE A 62 -20.74 -59.89 18.77
CA ILE A 62 -22.24 -59.99 18.73
C ILE A 62 -23.07 -59.39 19.90
N SER A 63 -23.80 -58.31 19.54
CA SER A 63 -25.23 -57.96 19.80
C SER A 63 -25.70 -57.19 21.05
N MET A 64 -26.04 -55.92 20.81
CA MET A 64 -27.34 -55.23 21.02
C MET A 64 -28.30 -55.73 22.12
N VAL A 65 -28.57 -54.89 23.14
CA VAL A 65 -29.90 -54.62 23.76
C VAL A 65 -29.90 -53.20 24.36
N LEU A 66 -31.07 -52.55 24.31
CA LEU A 66 -31.42 -51.17 24.68
C LEU A 66 -31.71 -50.97 26.19
N GLU A 67 -31.88 -49.68 26.54
CA GLU A 67 -32.68 -49.08 27.65
C GLU A 67 -31.93 -48.47 28.86
N ASP A 68 -31.93 -47.12 28.81
CA ASP A 68 -32.34 -46.13 29.82
C ASP A 68 -31.55 -45.83 31.11
N GLU A 69 -31.59 -44.51 31.38
CA GLU A 69 -31.48 -43.76 32.64
C GLU A 69 -30.16 -43.06 33.03
N ASP A 70 -30.27 -41.72 32.92
CA ASP A 70 -29.86 -40.67 33.86
C ASP A 70 -28.50 -39.96 33.77
N VAL A 71 -28.63 -38.70 33.33
CA VAL A 71 -28.05 -37.45 33.87
C VAL A 71 -26.53 -37.37 33.98
N HIS A 72 -25.92 -36.61 33.07
CA HIS A 72 -24.89 -35.64 33.42
C HIS A 72 -24.93 -34.45 32.43
N GLU A 73 -25.46 -33.30 32.89
CA GLU A 73 -25.04 -32.00 32.37
C GLU A 73 -23.59 -31.80 32.82
N GLU A 74 -22.64 -32.24 32.00
CA GLU A 74 -21.31 -31.66 31.99
C GLU A 74 -21.14 -30.93 30.68
N THR A 75 -20.82 -29.65 30.82
CA THR A 75 -20.48 -28.71 29.75
C THR A 75 -19.24 -29.23 29.04
N GLU A 76 -19.44 -30.17 28.12
CA GLU A 76 -18.37 -30.72 27.30
C GLU A 76 -17.90 -29.61 26.37
N GLY A 77 -16.67 -29.14 26.62
CA GLY A 77 -15.97 -28.18 25.80
C GLY A 77 -16.02 -28.63 24.36
N GLY A 78 -16.95 -28.06 23.60
CA GLY A 78 -17.04 -28.22 22.17
C GLY A 78 -15.68 -27.84 21.61
N TRP A 79 -15.02 -28.81 20.98
CA TRP A 79 -13.80 -28.60 20.22
C TRP A 79 -13.97 -27.33 19.40
N ASP A 80 -13.19 -26.28 19.72
CA ASP A 80 -13.18 -25.03 18.97
C ASP A 80 -12.51 -25.30 17.61
N LEU A 81 -13.28 -25.95 16.74
CA LEU A 81 -12.93 -26.37 15.39
C LEU A 81 -12.87 -25.19 14.40
N LYS A 82 -12.55 -23.99 14.89
CA LYS A 82 -12.47 -22.79 14.06
C LYS A 82 -11.16 -22.65 13.29
N ASP A 83 -10.11 -23.38 13.67
CA ASP A 83 -8.77 -23.23 13.08
C ASP A 83 -8.19 -24.55 12.56
N LEU A 84 -8.99 -25.37 11.87
CA LEU A 84 -8.43 -26.39 10.98
C LEU A 84 -8.43 -25.86 9.54
N ASP A 85 -7.60 -24.84 9.31
CA ASP A 85 -7.24 -24.41 7.95
C ASP A 85 -6.49 -25.60 7.31
N LEU A 86 -7.22 -26.35 6.48
CA LEU A 86 -6.64 -27.46 5.74
C LEU A 86 -5.51 -26.89 4.88
N PRO A 87 -4.26 -27.38 5.01
CA PRO A 87 -3.20 -26.99 4.10
C PRO A 87 -3.69 -27.28 2.67
N PRO A 88 -3.48 -26.36 1.71
CA PRO A 88 -4.01 -26.51 0.36
C PRO A 88 -3.51 -27.84 -0.21
N ASP A 89 -4.47 -28.75 -0.36
CA ASP A 89 -4.43 -30.08 -0.94
C ASP A 89 -3.04 -30.76 -0.98
N ILE A 90 -2.86 -31.76 -0.11
CA ILE A 90 -1.92 -32.86 -0.39
C ILE A 90 -2.44 -33.55 -1.65
N ASP A 91 -1.97 -33.08 -2.81
CA ASP A 91 -2.12 -33.77 -4.08
C ASP A 91 -1.60 -35.20 -3.90
N THR A 92 -2.52 -36.17 -3.83
CA THR A 92 -2.18 -37.58 -3.94
C THR A 92 -1.33 -37.77 -5.20
N PRO A 93 -0.14 -38.38 -5.13
CA PRO A 93 0.75 -38.43 -6.27
C PRO A 93 0.14 -39.35 -7.33
N LYS A 94 -0.49 -38.77 -8.36
CA LYS A 94 -0.64 -39.48 -9.64
C LYS A 94 0.78 -39.70 -10.15
N MET A 95 1.21 -40.96 -10.17
CA MET A 95 2.44 -41.43 -10.81
C MET A 95 2.66 -40.71 -12.14
N ALA A 96 3.59 -39.75 -12.15
CA ALA A 96 4.16 -39.20 -13.37
C ALA A 96 5.47 -39.97 -13.65
N PRO A 97 5.66 -40.55 -14.84
CA PRO A 97 6.91 -41.19 -15.19
C PRO A 97 7.98 -40.10 -15.41
N ASN A 98 9.12 -40.23 -14.72
CA ASN A 98 10.40 -39.58 -15.02
C ASN A 98 10.36 -38.26 -15.82
N ALA A 99 10.19 -37.13 -15.12
CA ALA A 99 10.51 -35.82 -15.67
C ALA A 99 11.73 -35.24 -14.94
N ARG A 100 12.93 -35.62 -15.38
CA ARG A 100 14.14 -34.79 -15.17
C ARG A 100 14.05 -33.57 -16.10
N SER A 101 13.15 -32.65 -15.78
CA SER A 101 13.17 -31.28 -16.29
C SER A 101 12.64 -30.41 -15.16
N SER A 102 13.50 -29.58 -14.58
CA SER A 102 13.05 -28.46 -13.75
C SER A 102 12.28 -27.50 -14.67
N VAL A 103 10.98 -27.76 -14.84
CA VAL A 103 10.08 -26.92 -15.63
C VAL A 103 10.00 -25.58 -14.91
N PHE A 104 10.72 -24.58 -15.41
CA PHE A 104 10.60 -23.22 -14.91
C PHE A 104 9.25 -22.65 -15.35
N ILE A 105 8.40 -22.32 -14.39
CA ILE A 105 7.14 -21.63 -14.62
C ILE A 105 7.36 -20.17 -14.19
N ALA A 106 7.17 -19.24 -15.12
CA ALA A 106 7.28 -17.82 -14.80
C ALA A 106 6.15 -17.40 -13.84
N PRO A 107 6.42 -16.60 -12.80
CA PRO A 107 5.40 -16.14 -11.88
C PRO A 107 4.42 -15.19 -12.57
N ASN A 108 3.17 -15.21 -12.12
CA ASN A 108 2.17 -14.27 -12.58
C ASN A 108 2.49 -12.86 -12.06
N PRO A 109 2.34 -11.81 -12.88
CA PRO A 109 2.53 -10.44 -12.43
C PRO A 109 1.47 -10.08 -11.37
N GLY A 110 1.92 -9.42 -10.30
CA GLY A 110 1.02 -8.87 -9.28
C GLY A 110 0.22 -7.67 -9.81
N MET A 111 -0.78 -7.25 -9.03
CA MET A 111 -1.54 -6.04 -9.34
C MET A 111 -0.66 -4.78 -9.21
N PRO A 112 -0.73 -3.84 -10.17
CA PRO A 112 0.02 -2.59 -10.07
C PRO A 112 -0.55 -1.71 -8.94
N VAL A 113 0.33 -0.97 -8.27
CA VAL A 113 -0.04 -0.15 -7.10
C VAL A 113 -1.11 0.89 -7.43
N SER A 114 -1.06 1.50 -8.63
CA SER A 114 -2.09 2.43 -9.12
C SER A 114 -3.49 1.79 -9.17
N GLN A 115 -3.59 0.52 -9.57
CA GLN A 115 -4.85 -0.20 -9.58
C GLN A 115 -5.33 -0.50 -8.15
N ILE A 116 -4.42 -0.84 -7.24
CA ILE A 116 -4.75 -1.07 -5.83
C ILE A 116 -5.32 0.21 -5.20
N TRP A 117 -4.70 1.37 -5.45
CA TRP A 117 -5.20 2.67 -5.00
C TRP A 117 -6.59 2.97 -5.54
N ALA A 118 -6.81 2.79 -6.84
CA ALA A 118 -8.10 3.04 -7.47
C ALA A 118 -9.22 2.11 -6.93
N GLN A 119 -8.89 0.87 -6.56
CA GLN A 119 -9.86 -0.08 -5.99
C GLN A 119 -10.19 0.20 -4.52
N LYS A 120 -9.20 0.64 -3.73
CA LYS A 120 -9.39 0.90 -2.29
C LYS A 120 -9.99 2.28 -2.00
N SER A 121 -9.82 3.24 -2.91
CA SER A 121 -10.21 4.62 -2.68
C SER A 121 -11.57 5.00 -3.26
N SER A 122 -12.27 5.91 -2.57
CA SER A 122 -13.44 6.62 -3.08
C SER A 122 -13.20 8.13 -3.28
N LEU A 123 -11.96 8.58 -3.10
CA LEU A 123 -11.56 9.99 -3.16
C LEU A 123 -10.99 10.35 -4.54
N ALA A 124 -11.52 11.41 -5.15
CA ALA A 124 -11.10 11.81 -6.49
C ALA A 124 -9.60 12.12 -6.60
N ALA A 125 -9.01 12.72 -5.55
CA ALA A 125 -7.57 13.03 -5.49
C ALA A 125 -6.70 11.78 -5.62
N GLU A 126 -7.08 10.69 -4.97
CA GLU A 126 -6.31 9.43 -4.98
C GLU A 126 -6.46 8.69 -6.31
N HIS A 127 -7.63 8.78 -6.96
CA HIS A 127 -7.82 8.28 -8.32
C HIS A 127 -6.99 9.07 -9.33
N ALA A 128 -6.89 10.40 -9.18
CA ALA A 128 -6.03 11.23 -10.00
C ALA A 128 -4.54 10.91 -9.77
N ALA A 129 -4.12 10.73 -8.51
CA ALA A 129 -2.76 10.29 -8.18
C ALA A 129 -2.44 8.92 -8.82
N ALA A 130 -3.37 7.98 -8.79
CA ALA A 130 -3.26 6.68 -9.47
C ALA A 130 -3.20 6.77 -11.01
N GLY A 131 -3.40 7.94 -11.60
CA GLY A 131 -3.43 8.14 -13.06
C GLY A 131 -4.76 7.74 -13.71
N ASN A 132 -5.78 7.37 -12.92
CA ASN A 132 -7.12 7.08 -13.43
C ASN A 132 -7.97 8.35 -13.45
N PHE A 133 -7.67 9.23 -14.41
CA PHE A 133 -8.33 10.52 -14.51
C PHE A 133 -9.82 10.41 -14.83
N ASP A 134 -10.24 9.40 -15.58
CA ASP A 134 -11.65 9.18 -15.92
C ASP A 134 -12.52 8.90 -14.70
N THR A 135 -12.04 8.05 -13.78
CA THR A 135 -12.77 7.76 -12.54
C THR A 135 -12.76 8.96 -11.60
N ALA A 136 -11.62 9.68 -11.51
CA ALA A 136 -11.53 10.91 -10.73
C ALA A 136 -12.54 11.98 -11.22
N MET A 137 -12.61 12.21 -12.53
CA MET A 137 -13.56 13.15 -13.13
C MET A 137 -15.01 12.72 -12.89
N ARG A 138 -15.32 11.42 -13.01
CA ARG A 138 -16.66 10.90 -12.72
C ARG A 138 -17.06 11.09 -11.26
N LEU A 139 -16.13 10.86 -10.31
CA LEU A 139 -16.36 11.11 -8.89
C LEU A 139 -16.66 12.58 -8.62
N LEU A 140 -15.84 13.49 -9.16
CA LEU A 140 -16.04 14.94 -9.00
C LEU A 140 -17.33 15.44 -9.67
N ASN A 141 -17.69 14.89 -10.82
CA ASN A 141 -18.95 15.21 -11.47
C ASN A 141 -20.15 14.78 -10.61
N ARG A 142 -20.12 13.56 -10.08
CA ARG A 142 -21.19 13.00 -9.24
C ARG A 142 -21.29 13.70 -7.88
N GLN A 143 -20.18 14.04 -7.24
CA GLN A 143 -20.13 14.59 -5.88
C GLN A 143 -20.32 16.11 -5.85
N LEU A 144 -19.69 16.83 -6.80
CA LEU A 144 -19.62 18.30 -6.77
C LEU A 144 -20.23 18.95 -8.03
N GLY A 145 -20.70 18.17 -9.00
CA GLY A 145 -21.31 18.71 -10.22
C GLY A 145 -20.32 19.35 -11.20
N ILE A 146 -19.02 19.07 -11.07
CA ILE A 146 -17.99 19.65 -11.94
C ILE A 146 -18.15 19.10 -13.37
N LYS A 147 -18.32 20.00 -14.34
CA LYS A 147 -18.45 19.66 -15.77
C LYS A 147 -17.23 20.08 -16.58
N ASN A 148 -16.63 21.23 -16.26
CA ASN A 148 -15.44 21.72 -16.95
C ASN A 148 -14.19 21.39 -16.14
N PHE A 149 -13.40 20.43 -16.62
CA PHE A 149 -12.16 20.00 -15.99
C PHE A 149 -10.91 20.71 -16.53
N SER A 150 -11.05 21.61 -17.50
CA SER A 150 -9.91 22.35 -18.07
C SER A 150 -9.06 23.05 -17.01
N PRO A 151 -9.62 23.70 -15.97
CA PRO A 151 -8.81 24.35 -14.93
C PRO A 151 -8.11 23.38 -13.98
N LEU A 152 -8.62 22.14 -13.85
CA LEU A 152 -8.08 21.13 -12.93
C LEU A 152 -6.97 20.28 -13.58
N ARG A 153 -6.75 20.41 -14.90
CA ARG A 153 -5.80 19.59 -15.65
C ARG A 153 -4.39 19.61 -15.08
N SER A 154 -3.86 20.79 -14.73
CA SER A 154 -2.53 20.91 -14.14
C SER A 154 -2.48 20.22 -12.78
N LEU A 155 -3.49 20.44 -11.94
CA LEU A 155 -3.56 19.83 -10.60
C LEU A 155 -3.61 18.29 -10.66
N PHE A 156 -4.30 17.73 -11.66
CA PHE A 156 -4.36 16.28 -11.88
C PHE A 156 -2.99 15.71 -12.27
N MET A 157 -2.27 16.40 -13.16
CA MET A 157 -0.93 16.01 -13.57
C MET A 157 0.05 16.11 -12.39
N ASP A 158 -0.03 17.19 -11.60
CA ASP A 158 0.81 17.39 -10.43
C ASP A 158 0.58 16.29 -9.38
N LEU A 159 -0.65 15.83 -9.18
CA LEU A 159 -0.96 14.69 -8.31
C LEU A 159 -0.37 13.37 -8.80
N HIS A 160 -0.52 13.09 -10.10
CA HIS A 160 0.01 11.86 -10.67
C HIS A 160 1.54 11.82 -10.60
N MET A 161 2.19 12.93 -10.99
CA MET A 161 3.63 13.06 -10.96
C MET A 161 4.19 13.11 -9.52
N GLY A 162 3.46 13.70 -8.58
CA GLY A 162 3.89 13.78 -7.17
C GLY A 162 3.79 12.46 -6.39
N SER A 163 2.93 11.54 -6.84
CA SER A 163 2.72 10.24 -6.19
C SER A 163 3.62 9.12 -6.73
N HIS A 164 4.33 9.35 -7.84
CA HIS A 164 5.21 8.37 -8.48
C HIS A 164 6.64 8.88 -8.54
N ASN A 165 7.59 8.04 -8.11
CA ASN A 165 9.02 8.23 -8.30
C ASN A 165 9.57 7.18 -9.27
N TYR A 166 10.77 7.40 -9.79
CA TYR A 166 11.38 6.57 -10.81
C TYR A 166 12.82 6.25 -10.42
N LEU A 167 13.09 4.98 -10.10
CA LEU A 167 14.39 4.49 -9.66
C LEU A 167 15.05 3.67 -10.76
N ARG A 168 16.27 4.03 -11.14
CA ARG A 168 17.10 3.20 -12.02
C ARG A 168 17.96 2.27 -11.15
N ALA A 169 17.58 1.00 -11.07
CA ALA A 169 18.34 0.01 -10.31
C ALA A 169 19.61 -0.44 -11.06
N VAL A 170 19.55 -0.61 -12.37
CA VAL A 170 20.66 -1.10 -13.20
C VAL A 170 20.82 -0.20 -14.44
N SER A 171 22.05 0.14 -14.80
CA SER A 171 22.36 1.14 -15.84
C SER A 171 21.72 0.88 -17.21
N LEU A 172 21.56 -0.38 -17.60
CA LEU A 172 20.97 -0.79 -18.89
C LEU A 172 19.54 -1.32 -18.79
N ALA A 173 18.96 -1.34 -17.58
CA ALA A 173 17.59 -1.79 -17.38
C ALA A 173 16.59 -0.61 -17.50
N PRO A 174 15.32 -0.89 -17.83
CA PRO A 174 14.25 0.08 -17.72
C PRO A 174 14.16 0.68 -16.30
N VAL A 175 13.67 1.91 -16.23
CA VAL A 175 13.45 2.59 -14.95
C VAL A 175 12.26 1.98 -14.23
N ILE A 176 12.40 1.75 -12.93
CA ILE A 176 11.36 1.16 -12.08
C ILE A 176 10.52 2.30 -11.52
N SER A 177 9.20 2.22 -11.69
CA SER A 177 8.27 3.14 -11.03
C SER A 177 8.09 2.72 -9.58
N VAL A 178 8.27 3.67 -8.66
CA VAL A 178 8.09 3.50 -7.21
C VAL A 178 6.93 4.39 -6.77
N ALA A 179 5.90 3.77 -6.22
CA ALA A 179 4.74 4.48 -5.68
C ALA A 179 5.09 5.08 -4.31
N ILE A 180 4.78 6.36 -4.10
CA ILE A 180 4.92 7.03 -2.81
C ILE A 180 3.57 6.95 -2.08
N GLU A 181 3.57 6.25 -0.95
CA GLU A 181 2.37 6.01 -0.14
C GLU A 181 2.37 6.94 1.09
N ARG A 182 1.18 7.41 1.48
CA ARG A 182 0.96 8.20 2.69
C ARG A 182 0.89 7.27 3.91
N GLY A 183 1.47 7.71 5.03
CA GLY A 183 1.41 6.97 6.29
C GLY A 183 2.35 5.76 6.35
N TRP A 184 3.49 5.82 5.65
CA TRP A 184 4.52 4.79 5.76
C TRP A 184 5.03 4.68 7.20
N SER A 185 5.07 3.45 7.72
CA SER A 185 5.71 3.12 8.98
C SER A 185 6.55 1.86 8.81
N GLU A 186 7.62 1.73 9.60
CA GLU A 186 8.49 0.54 9.60
C GLU A 186 7.74 -0.73 10.01
N SER A 187 6.69 -0.58 10.82
CA SER A 187 5.80 -1.65 11.26
C SER A 187 4.75 -2.09 10.23
N ALA A 188 4.60 -1.36 9.12
CA ALA A 188 3.61 -1.69 8.10
C ALA A 188 4.03 -2.95 7.34
N SER A 189 3.12 -3.92 7.24
CA SER A 189 3.39 -5.14 6.46
C SER A 189 3.61 -4.78 4.98
N PRO A 190 4.65 -5.30 4.29
CA PRO A 190 4.94 -4.97 2.89
C PRO A 190 3.80 -5.26 1.89
N ASN A 191 2.89 -6.15 2.29
CA ASN A 191 1.75 -6.57 1.49
C ASN A 191 0.53 -5.63 1.65
N VAL A 192 0.49 -4.80 2.69
CA VAL A 192 -0.59 -3.84 2.91
C VAL A 192 -0.16 -2.47 2.37
N ARG A 193 -0.65 -2.19 1.16
CA ARG A 193 -0.46 -0.91 0.49
C ARG A 193 -1.37 0.18 1.07
N GLY A 194 -0.78 1.31 1.42
CA GLY A 194 -1.45 2.53 1.87
C GLY A 194 -1.95 3.40 0.71
N PRO A 195 -2.70 4.48 0.99
CA PRO A 195 -3.15 5.44 -0.02
C PRO A 195 -1.97 6.23 -0.61
N PRO A 196 -2.11 6.84 -1.78
CA PRO A 196 -1.04 7.65 -2.37
C PRO A 196 -0.70 8.87 -1.51
N ALA A 197 0.57 9.27 -1.51
CA ALA A 197 0.98 10.56 -0.98
C ALA A 197 0.46 11.68 -1.90
N LEU A 198 -0.24 12.64 -1.30
CA LEU A 198 -0.85 13.76 -2.02
C LEU A 198 -0.06 15.03 -1.77
N MET A 199 0.14 15.81 -2.85
CA MET A 199 0.91 17.05 -2.82
C MET A 199 0.15 18.21 -2.18
N PHE A 200 -1.18 18.17 -2.19
CA PHE A 200 -2.04 19.24 -1.70
C PHE A 200 -2.43 19.00 -0.25
N ASN A 201 -2.18 20.01 0.59
CA ASN A 201 -2.54 19.99 2.00
C ASN A 201 -3.33 21.26 2.38
N PHE A 202 -3.96 21.23 3.55
CA PHE A 202 -4.76 22.34 4.03
C PHE A 202 -3.92 23.61 4.29
N SER A 203 -2.70 23.46 4.83
CA SER A 203 -1.80 24.58 5.13
C SER A 203 -1.46 25.43 3.89
N GLN A 204 -1.26 24.80 2.72
CA GLN A 204 -1.05 25.51 1.45
C GLN A 204 -2.25 26.39 1.05
N LEU A 205 -3.48 26.03 1.49
CA LEU A 205 -4.65 26.88 1.24
C LEU A 205 -4.66 28.12 2.14
N GLU A 206 -4.25 27.98 3.39
CA GLU A 206 -4.13 29.11 4.33
C GLU A 206 -3.09 30.12 3.85
N GLU A 207 -1.96 29.64 3.32
CA GLU A 207 -0.94 30.50 2.71
C GLU A 207 -1.50 31.28 1.50
N LYS A 208 -2.23 30.60 0.60
CA LYS A 208 -2.92 31.23 -0.53
C LYS A 208 -3.99 32.22 -0.06
N LEU A 209 -4.70 31.92 1.02
CA LEU A 209 -5.71 32.80 1.62
C LEU A 209 -5.07 34.10 2.12
N SER A 210 -3.96 33.98 2.87
CA SER A 210 -3.18 35.12 3.34
C SER A 210 -2.65 35.97 2.18
N ALA A 211 -2.15 35.33 1.12
CA ALA A 211 -1.72 36.03 -0.09
C ALA A 211 -2.88 36.78 -0.78
N GLY A 212 -4.06 36.16 -0.86
CA GLY A 212 -5.29 36.77 -1.37
C GLY A 212 -5.70 38.02 -0.59
N TYR A 213 -5.64 37.99 0.75
CA TYR A 213 -5.89 39.16 1.59
C TYR A 213 -4.89 40.28 1.33
N LYS A 214 -3.59 39.97 1.30
CA LYS A 214 -2.54 40.96 1.01
C LYS A 214 -2.76 41.63 -0.36
N ALA A 215 -3.07 40.85 -1.39
CA ALA A 215 -3.36 41.36 -2.72
C ALA A 215 -4.63 42.24 -2.75
N THR A 216 -5.65 41.88 -1.96
CA THR A 216 -6.89 42.65 -1.81
C THR A 216 -6.61 44.02 -1.17
N THR A 217 -5.90 44.05 -0.05
CA THR A 217 -5.52 45.30 0.63
C THR A 217 -4.61 46.17 -0.23
N ALA A 218 -3.76 45.56 -1.07
CA ALA A 218 -2.91 46.27 -2.03
C ALA A 218 -3.67 46.78 -3.27
N GLY A 219 -4.98 46.53 -3.41
CA GLY A 219 -5.79 46.95 -4.55
C GLY A 219 -5.56 46.13 -5.83
N LYS A 220 -4.80 45.02 -5.77
CA LYS A 220 -4.51 44.13 -6.90
C LYS A 220 -5.60 43.07 -7.07
N PHE A 221 -6.82 43.50 -7.39
CA PHE A 221 -8.01 42.64 -7.37
C PHE A 221 -7.93 41.45 -8.34
N SER A 222 -7.37 41.62 -9.53
CA SER A 222 -7.21 40.51 -10.48
C SER A 222 -6.27 39.43 -9.96
N GLU A 223 -5.23 39.80 -9.20
CA GLU A 223 -4.30 38.87 -8.58
C GLU A 223 -4.95 38.16 -7.39
N ALA A 224 -5.67 38.91 -6.55
CA ALA A 224 -6.43 38.36 -5.43
C ALA A 224 -7.46 37.32 -5.88
N ILE A 225 -8.24 37.61 -6.93
CA ILE A 225 -9.21 36.66 -7.50
C ILE A 225 -8.52 35.38 -7.96
N ARG A 226 -7.32 35.47 -8.55
CA ARG A 226 -6.57 34.27 -8.97
C ARG A 226 -6.20 33.39 -7.78
N TYR A 227 -5.76 33.96 -6.65
CA TYR A 227 -5.47 33.20 -5.44
C TYR A 227 -6.73 32.53 -4.89
N PHE A 228 -7.83 33.27 -4.76
CA PHE A 228 -9.09 32.75 -4.24
C PHE A 228 -9.69 31.66 -5.14
N VAL A 229 -9.70 31.86 -6.46
CA VAL A 229 -10.16 30.82 -7.41
C VAL A 229 -9.24 29.60 -7.38
N ALA A 230 -7.93 29.78 -7.24
CA ALA A 230 -7.00 28.66 -7.10
C ALA A 230 -7.28 27.84 -5.83
N ILE A 231 -7.69 28.48 -4.72
CA ILE A 231 -8.13 27.76 -3.51
C ILE A 231 -9.35 26.89 -3.83
N LEU A 232 -10.40 27.47 -4.42
CA LEU A 232 -11.62 26.73 -4.79
C LEU A 232 -11.35 25.55 -5.74
N GLN A 233 -10.38 25.69 -6.63
CA GLN A 233 -9.96 24.60 -7.54
C GLN A 233 -9.13 23.52 -6.85
N THR A 234 -8.40 23.85 -5.80
CA THR A 234 -7.57 22.89 -5.05
C THR A 234 -8.40 22.07 -4.07
N ILE A 235 -9.41 22.68 -3.42
CA ILE A 235 -10.24 22.06 -2.38
C ILE A 235 -10.79 20.66 -2.75
N PRO A 236 -11.35 20.41 -3.95
CA PRO A 236 -11.86 19.09 -4.34
C PRO A 236 -10.80 17.98 -4.36
N LEU A 237 -9.52 18.34 -4.30
CA LEU A 237 -8.37 17.44 -4.40
C LEU A 237 -7.59 17.30 -3.09
N ILE A 238 -8.07 17.91 -2.00
CA ILE A 238 -7.47 17.76 -0.67
C ILE A 238 -8.11 16.59 0.06
N VAL A 239 -7.28 15.86 0.80
CA VAL A 239 -7.72 14.82 1.73
C VAL A 239 -7.42 15.30 3.14
N VAL A 240 -8.45 15.30 3.98
CA VAL A 240 -8.41 15.70 5.39
C VAL A 240 -8.66 14.50 6.28
N GLU A 241 -8.12 14.50 7.50
CA GLU A 241 -8.16 13.36 8.41
C GLU A 241 -9.25 13.49 9.46
N SER A 242 -9.61 14.73 9.83
CA SER A 242 -10.57 14.99 10.91
C SER A 242 -11.84 15.68 10.44
N ARG A 243 -12.94 15.47 11.17
CA ARG A 243 -14.19 16.20 10.92
C ARG A 243 -14.05 17.70 11.18
N ARG A 244 -13.13 18.11 12.05
CA ARG A 244 -12.86 19.53 12.35
C ARG A 244 -12.29 20.22 11.11
N GLU A 245 -11.28 19.62 10.48
CA GLU A 245 -10.71 20.11 9.22
C GLU A 245 -11.75 20.17 8.10
N VAL A 246 -12.69 19.22 8.04
CA VAL A 246 -13.81 19.29 7.08
C VAL A 246 -14.64 20.55 7.27
N ASP A 247 -14.94 20.93 8.51
CA ASP A 247 -15.74 22.12 8.78
C ASP A 247 -14.95 23.41 8.52
N GLU A 248 -13.65 23.43 8.82
CA GLU A 248 -12.74 24.53 8.44
C GLU A 248 -12.67 24.72 6.91
N VAL A 249 -12.58 23.63 6.14
CA VAL A 249 -12.62 23.69 4.67
C VAL A 249 -13.96 24.25 4.17
N LYS A 250 -15.09 23.89 4.80
CA LYS A 250 -16.40 24.45 4.41
C LYS A 250 -16.49 25.94 4.70
N GLU A 251 -15.99 26.39 5.84
CA GLU A 251 -15.92 27.81 6.18
C GLU A 251 -15.03 28.55 5.18
N LEU A 252 -13.87 27.98 4.84
CA LEU A 252 -12.98 28.53 3.83
C LEU A 252 -13.67 28.70 2.46
N ILE A 253 -14.48 27.73 2.02
CA ILE A 253 -15.27 27.86 0.78
C ILE A 253 -16.17 29.10 0.85
N ILE A 254 -16.86 29.31 1.98
CA ILE A 254 -17.76 30.44 2.16
C ILE A 254 -16.99 31.75 2.05
N ILE A 255 -15.91 31.90 2.82
CA ILE A 255 -15.05 33.10 2.80
C ILE A 255 -14.57 33.39 1.38
N VAL A 256 -13.93 32.41 0.75
CA VAL A 256 -13.32 32.58 -0.58
C VAL A 256 -14.37 32.90 -1.64
N LYS A 257 -15.58 32.32 -1.57
CA LYS A 257 -16.70 32.63 -2.46
C LYS A 257 -17.14 34.10 -2.32
N GLU A 258 -17.28 34.61 -1.10
CA GLU A 258 -17.66 36.00 -0.84
C GLU A 258 -16.61 36.98 -1.37
N TYR A 259 -15.31 36.67 -1.17
CA TYR A 259 -14.22 37.47 -1.72
C TYR A 259 -14.19 37.47 -3.25
N VAL A 260 -14.33 36.32 -3.91
CA VAL A 260 -14.36 36.26 -5.38
C VAL A 260 -15.52 37.08 -5.92
N LEU A 261 -16.71 36.91 -5.35
CA LEU A 261 -17.91 37.62 -5.79
C LEU A 261 -17.76 39.14 -5.60
N GLY A 262 -17.34 39.57 -4.41
CA GLY A 262 -17.16 40.98 -4.10
C GLY A 262 -16.12 41.66 -5.00
N LEU A 263 -14.96 41.02 -5.18
CA LEU A 263 -13.89 41.57 -6.02
C LEU A 263 -14.24 41.59 -7.51
N GLN A 264 -15.01 40.61 -8.00
CA GLN A 264 -15.53 40.61 -9.36
C GLN A 264 -16.53 41.76 -9.58
N MET A 265 -17.42 42.02 -8.62
CA MET A 265 -18.34 43.16 -8.68
C MET A 265 -17.58 44.48 -8.72
N GLU A 266 -16.56 44.63 -7.87
CA GLU A 266 -15.75 45.84 -7.80
C GLU A 266 -14.93 46.08 -9.09
N LEU A 267 -14.35 45.03 -9.67
CA LEU A 267 -13.72 45.12 -10.98
C LEU A 267 -14.73 45.52 -12.06
N LYS A 268 -15.92 44.91 -12.05
CA LYS A 268 -16.93 45.21 -13.07
C LYS A 268 -17.45 46.64 -12.96
N ARG A 269 -17.59 47.16 -11.74
CA ARG A 269 -17.94 48.56 -11.48
C ARG A 269 -16.91 49.52 -12.11
N LYS A 270 -15.62 49.22 -11.98
CA LYS A 270 -14.54 50.04 -12.55
C LYS A 270 -14.51 50.04 -14.09
N GLU A 271 -14.97 48.95 -14.72
CA GLU A 271 -15.06 48.86 -16.19
C GLU A 271 -16.24 49.64 -16.78
N LEU A 272 -17.31 49.82 -16.02
CA LEU A 272 -18.53 50.50 -16.48
C LEU A 272 -18.38 52.01 -16.30
N SER A 273 -17.89 52.76 -17.28
CA SER A 273 -17.73 54.23 -17.18
C SER A 273 -19.00 55.03 -17.45
N ASP A 274 -19.93 54.48 -18.22
CA ASP A 274 -21.00 55.28 -18.84
C ASP A 274 -22.34 55.23 -18.08
N ASP A 275 -22.50 54.28 -17.16
CA ASP A 275 -23.73 54.08 -16.38
C ASP A 275 -23.47 54.28 -14.88
N VAL A 276 -23.62 55.54 -14.45
CA VAL A 276 -23.38 55.96 -13.06
C VAL A 276 -24.40 55.32 -12.10
N VAL A 277 -25.64 55.08 -12.54
CA VAL A 277 -26.66 54.43 -11.70
C VAL A 277 -26.23 53.00 -11.41
N ARG A 278 -25.83 52.26 -12.45
CA ARG A 278 -25.36 50.88 -12.30
C ARG A 278 -24.09 50.77 -11.47
N GLN A 279 -23.19 51.74 -11.56
CA GLN A 279 -22.00 51.79 -10.69
C GLN A 279 -22.37 51.87 -9.20
N GLN A 280 -23.36 52.71 -8.85
CA GLN A 280 -23.81 52.86 -7.47
C GLN A 280 -24.56 51.63 -6.97
N GLU A 281 -25.35 50.97 -7.81
CA GLU A 281 -25.99 49.69 -7.48
C GLU A 281 -24.95 48.62 -7.15
N LEU A 282 -23.90 48.47 -7.98
CA LEU A 282 -22.82 47.52 -7.72
C LEU A 282 -22.05 47.85 -6.44
N ALA A 283 -21.82 49.15 -6.17
CA ALA A 283 -21.22 49.59 -4.93
C ALA A 283 -22.09 49.22 -3.71
N ALA A 284 -23.41 49.39 -3.80
CA ALA A 284 -24.35 49.02 -2.75
C ALA A 284 -24.35 47.50 -2.51
N TYR A 285 -24.39 46.68 -3.56
CA TYR A 285 -24.31 45.22 -3.44
C TYR A 285 -22.99 44.73 -2.83
N PHE A 286 -21.88 45.41 -3.13
CA PHE A 286 -20.58 45.10 -2.53
C PHE A 286 -20.60 45.25 -1.01
N THR A 287 -21.36 46.21 -0.46
CA THR A 287 -21.49 46.38 1.01
C THR A 287 -22.17 45.21 1.72
N HIS A 288 -22.89 44.35 0.99
CA HIS A 288 -23.54 43.15 1.52
C HIS A 288 -22.66 41.90 1.46
N CYS A 289 -21.49 41.96 0.80
CA CYS A 289 -20.54 40.84 0.77
C CYS A 289 -19.90 40.68 2.16
N LYS A 290 -19.82 39.45 2.65
CA LYS A 290 -19.18 39.15 3.95
C LYS A 290 -17.69 38.95 3.74
N LEU A 291 -16.95 40.07 3.74
CA LEU A 291 -15.50 40.14 3.57
C LEU A 291 -14.79 40.19 4.91
#